data_AF-A0A2N2S6N4-F1
#
_entry.id   AF-A0A2N2S6N4-F1
#
_cell.length_a   1.000
_cell.length_b   1.000
_cell.length_c   1.000
_cell.angle_alpha   90.00
_cell.angle_beta   90.00
_cell.angle_gamma   90.00
#
_symmetry.space_group_name_H-M   'P 1'
#
loop_
_entity.id
_entity.type
_entity.pdbx_description
1 polymer ?
#
loop_
_entity_poly.entity_id
_entity_poly.type
_entity_poly.pdbx_seq_one_letter_code
_entity_poly.pdbx_strand_id
1 'polypeptide(L)'
;MDIQNYMQTLGRQARTASRLLAAASSEAKNTALLAMAAEIRARAATLLAANAQDLEAARRAGLEPSMIDRLTLTGKGVEAIAIGLEQVAALPDPVGEITDVKRRPSGIQVGKMRVPLGVIGIIYEARPNVTADAAALCLKSGNAAILRGGSEALHCNQAIAECVRNGLAAAGLPEHAVQVVDTTDRAAVGALITMPGFVDVIVPRGGKGL
;
A
#
# COMPACT_ATOMS: atom_id res chain seq x y z
N MET A 1 -11.55 -12.89 -16.33
CA MET A 1 -11.86 -11.72 -15.49
C MET A 1 -12.01 -10.52 -16.41
N ASP A 2 -13.11 -9.76 -16.32
CA ASP A 2 -13.18 -8.46 -16.99
C ASP A 2 -12.35 -7.45 -16.21
N ILE A 3 -11.19 -7.06 -16.75
CA ILE A 3 -10.25 -6.15 -16.11
C ILE A 3 -10.89 -4.80 -15.82
N GLN A 4 -11.74 -4.28 -16.70
CA GLN A 4 -12.35 -2.97 -16.52
C GLN A 4 -13.31 -2.98 -15.34
N ASN A 5 -14.21 -3.96 -15.27
CA ASN A 5 -15.15 -4.08 -14.16
C ASN A 5 -14.45 -4.39 -12.82
N TYR A 6 -13.42 -5.24 -12.86
CA TYR A 6 -12.59 -5.53 -11.69
C TYR A 6 -11.92 -4.27 -11.14
N MET A 7 -11.23 -3.51 -11.99
CA MET A 7 -10.54 -2.29 -11.58
C MET A 7 -11.52 -1.23 -11.09
N GLN A 8 -12.67 -1.04 -11.74
CA GLN A 8 -13.73 -0.15 -11.24
C GLN A 8 -14.22 -0.53 -9.85
N THR A 9 -14.31 -1.83 -9.56
CA THR A 9 -14.71 -2.33 -8.24
C THR A 9 -13.67 -1.97 -7.18
N LEU A 10 -12.39 -2.21 -7.44
CA LEU A 10 -11.30 -1.77 -6.55
C LEU A 10 -11.34 -0.25 -6.32
N GLY A 11 -11.58 0.54 -7.36
CA GLY A 11 -11.68 2.00 -7.28
C GLY A 11 -12.83 2.47 -6.38
N ARG A 12 -14.03 1.88 -6.55
CA ARG A 12 -15.20 2.17 -5.69
C ARG A 12 -14.92 1.81 -4.23
N GLN A 13 -14.34 0.63 -4.00
CA GLN A 13 -13.99 0.15 -2.67
C GLN A 13 -12.95 1.06 -2.00
N ALA A 14 -11.90 1.45 -2.73
CA ALA A 14 -10.87 2.37 -2.25
C ALA A 14 -11.45 3.73 -1.87
N ARG A 15 -12.39 4.25 -2.67
CA ARG A 15 -13.07 5.52 -2.37
C ARG A 15 -13.95 5.48 -1.14
N THR A 16 -14.68 4.40 -0.93
CA THR A 16 -15.45 4.22 0.30
C THR A 16 -14.52 4.14 1.50
N ALA A 17 -13.44 3.34 1.39
CA ALA A 17 -12.46 3.18 2.45
C ALA A 17 -11.71 4.48 2.78
N SER A 18 -11.36 5.30 1.76
CA SER A 18 -10.60 6.54 1.98
C SER A 18 -11.36 7.54 2.84
N ARG A 19 -12.69 7.60 2.73
CA ARG A 19 -13.53 8.49 3.56
C ARG A 19 -13.51 8.09 5.02
N LEU A 20 -13.60 6.79 5.29
CA LEU A 20 -13.53 6.25 6.64
C LEU A 20 -12.13 6.42 7.22
N LEU A 21 -11.09 6.19 6.40
CA LEU A 21 -9.70 6.30 6.84
C LEU A 21 -9.26 7.74 7.10
N ALA A 22 -9.79 8.72 6.37
CA ALA A 22 -9.53 10.14 6.62
C ALA A 22 -10.03 10.60 8.01
N ALA A 23 -11.01 9.90 8.58
CA ALA A 23 -11.55 10.15 9.92
C ALA A 23 -10.93 9.23 11.00
N ALA A 24 -10.06 8.28 10.62
CA ALA A 24 -9.44 7.36 11.56
C ALA A 24 -8.45 8.08 12.48
N SER A 25 -8.45 7.72 13.77
CA SER A 25 -7.51 8.26 14.74
C SER A 25 -6.08 7.83 14.44
N SER A 26 -5.11 8.63 14.90
CA SER A 26 -3.69 8.27 14.84
C SER A 26 -3.42 6.93 15.55
N GLU A 27 -4.11 6.67 16.65
CA GLU A 27 -4.03 5.42 17.41
C GLU A 27 -4.49 4.23 16.57
N ALA A 28 -5.65 4.29 15.92
CA ALA A 28 -6.13 3.18 15.09
C ALA A 28 -5.17 2.90 13.92
N LYS A 29 -4.66 3.95 13.26
CA LYS A 29 -3.65 3.81 12.19
C LYS A 29 -2.37 3.17 12.72
N ASN A 30 -1.89 3.56 13.89
CA ASN A 30 -0.69 3.00 14.50
C ASN A 30 -0.88 1.54 14.93
N THR A 31 -2.02 1.21 15.54
CA THR A 31 -2.38 -0.16 15.91
C THR A 31 -2.38 -1.07 14.69
N ALA A 32 -2.94 -0.60 13.57
CA ALA A 32 -2.93 -1.36 12.33
C ALA A 32 -1.50 -1.65 11.85
N LEU A 33 -0.62 -0.64 11.83
CA LEU A 33 0.78 -0.80 11.40
C LEU A 33 1.57 -1.77 12.31
N LEU A 34 1.38 -1.68 13.63
CA LEU A 34 2.02 -2.59 14.58
C LEU A 34 1.49 -4.03 14.45
N ALA A 35 0.18 -4.18 14.22
CA ALA A 35 -0.42 -5.48 13.94
C ALA A 35 0.11 -6.08 12.63
N MET A 36 0.26 -5.27 11.57
CA MET A 36 0.90 -5.71 10.32
C MET A 36 2.34 -6.18 10.56
N ALA A 37 3.13 -5.47 11.37
CA ALA A 37 4.50 -5.86 11.69
C ALA A 37 4.54 -7.21 12.42
N ALA A 38 3.65 -7.43 13.39
CA ALA A 38 3.51 -8.70 14.10
C ALA A 38 3.10 -9.84 13.16
N GLU A 39 2.12 -9.62 12.28
CA GLU A 39 1.67 -10.59 11.28
C GLU A 39 2.79 -10.98 10.31
N ILE A 40 3.55 -10.00 9.81
CA ILE A 40 4.69 -10.26 8.92
C ILE A 40 5.73 -11.17 9.59
N ARG A 41 6.05 -10.93 10.86
CA ARG A 41 6.97 -11.79 11.62
C ARG A 41 6.40 -13.19 11.86
N ALA A 42 5.14 -13.27 12.28
CA ALA A 42 4.46 -14.55 12.54
C ALA A 42 4.36 -15.41 11.26
N ARG A 43 4.21 -14.78 10.10
CA ARG A 43 4.07 -15.45 8.80
C ARG A 43 5.36 -15.48 7.98
N ALA A 44 6.52 -15.27 8.61
CA ALA A 44 7.82 -15.24 7.93
C ALA A 44 8.06 -16.48 7.05
N ALA A 45 7.78 -17.68 7.56
CA ALA A 45 7.94 -18.93 6.80
C ALA A 45 7.05 -18.96 5.54
N THR A 46 5.80 -18.50 5.67
CA THR A 46 4.83 -18.42 4.57
C THR A 46 5.28 -17.42 3.50
N LEU A 47 5.77 -16.25 3.92
CA LEU A 47 6.29 -15.22 3.00
C LEU A 47 7.51 -15.72 2.22
N LEU A 48 8.44 -16.40 2.89
CA LEU A 48 9.63 -16.97 2.25
C LEU A 48 9.27 -18.10 1.29
N ALA A 49 8.28 -18.94 1.63
CA ALA A 49 7.80 -19.98 0.74
C ALA A 49 7.12 -19.40 -0.52
N ALA A 50 6.28 -18.37 -0.36
CA ALA A 50 5.67 -17.66 -1.48
C ALA A 50 6.73 -17.00 -2.39
N ASN A 51 7.75 -16.38 -1.79
CA ASN A 51 8.85 -15.81 -2.56
C ASN A 51 9.69 -16.87 -3.30
N ALA A 52 9.88 -18.06 -2.72
CA ALA A 52 10.56 -19.14 -3.41
C ALA A 52 9.81 -19.58 -4.68
N GLN A 53 8.48 -19.64 -4.64
CA GLN A 53 7.64 -19.93 -5.82
C GLN A 53 7.81 -18.86 -6.90
N ASP A 54 7.79 -17.59 -6.51
CA ASP A 54 8.04 -16.46 -7.41
C ASP A 54 9.45 -16.54 -8.04
N LEU A 55 10.48 -16.85 -7.26
CA LEU A 55 11.86 -17.00 -7.74
C LEU A 55 12.01 -18.18 -8.73
N GLU A 56 11.37 -19.31 -8.47
CA GLU A 56 11.36 -20.45 -9.38
C GLU A 56 10.66 -20.12 -10.71
N ALA A 57 9.53 -19.41 -10.65
CA ALA A 57 8.83 -18.94 -11.84
C ALA A 57 9.69 -17.92 -12.62
N ALA A 58 10.32 -16.97 -11.94
CA ALA A 58 11.18 -15.95 -12.54
C ALA A 58 12.40 -16.57 -13.24
N ARG A 59 13.07 -17.55 -12.61
CA ARG A 59 14.19 -18.29 -13.21
C ARG A 59 13.76 -19.05 -14.47
N ARG A 60 12.61 -19.73 -14.43
CA ARG A 60 12.06 -20.43 -15.61
C ARG A 60 11.67 -19.48 -16.74
N ALA A 61 11.22 -18.28 -16.41
CA ALA A 61 10.91 -17.23 -17.37
C ALA A 61 12.15 -16.51 -17.93
N GLY A 62 13.36 -16.89 -17.50
CA GLY A 62 14.61 -16.30 -18.00
C GLY A 62 14.85 -14.87 -17.53
N LEU A 63 14.36 -14.49 -16.34
CA LEU A 63 14.65 -13.17 -15.78
C LEU A 63 16.15 -12.96 -15.56
N GLU A 64 16.60 -11.75 -15.85
CA GLU A 64 17.98 -11.31 -15.59
C GLU A 64 18.38 -11.48 -14.12
N PRO A 65 19.63 -11.84 -13.80
CA PRO A 65 20.09 -12.04 -12.42
C PRO A 65 19.81 -10.86 -11.49
N SER A 66 19.99 -9.64 -12.00
CA SER A 66 19.72 -8.41 -11.23
C SER A 66 18.24 -8.23 -10.84
N MET A 67 17.30 -8.80 -11.60
CA MET A 67 15.87 -8.78 -11.28
C MET A 67 15.53 -9.88 -10.28
N ILE A 68 16.17 -11.05 -10.38
CA ILE A 68 16.06 -12.12 -9.39
C ILE A 68 16.56 -11.63 -8.01
N ASP A 69 17.68 -10.90 -7.98
CA ASP A 69 18.21 -10.33 -6.74
C ASP A 69 17.24 -9.35 -6.09
N ARG A 70 16.55 -8.52 -6.89
CA ARG A 70 15.52 -7.58 -6.40
C ARG A 70 14.25 -8.29 -5.90
N LEU A 71 13.90 -9.40 -6.54
CA LEU A 71 12.74 -10.21 -6.17
C LEU A 71 13.00 -11.00 -4.88
N THR A 72 14.26 -11.34 -4.59
CA THR A 72 14.63 -12.22 -3.48
C THR A 72 14.28 -11.60 -2.13
N LEU A 73 13.46 -12.31 -1.36
CA LEU A 73 13.13 -12.02 0.03
C LEU A 73 13.88 -12.99 0.95
N THR A 74 14.62 -12.45 1.90
CA THR A 74 15.35 -13.23 2.91
C THR A 74 14.70 -13.05 4.29
N GLY A 75 15.04 -13.89 5.27
CA GLY A 75 14.58 -13.69 6.65
C GLY A 75 14.94 -12.31 7.21
N LYS A 76 16.12 -11.77 6.86
CA LYS A 76 16.49 -10.39 7.19
C LYS A 76 15.59 -9.36 6.49
N GLY A 77 15.20 -9.63 5.25
CA GLY A 77 14.26 -8.79 4.51
C GLY A 77 12.86 -8.78 5.13
N VAL A 78 12.37 -9.93 5.61
CA VAL A 78 11.10 -10.01 6.35
C VAL A 78 11.15 -9.17 7.63
N GLU A 79 12.23 -9.30 8.40
CA GLU A 79 12.38 -8.50 9.62
C GLU A 79 12.50 -7.00 9.31
N ALA A 80 13.23 -6.64 8.23
CA ALA A 80 13.33 -5.24 7.81
C ALA A 80 11.97 -4.64 7.43
N ILE A 81 11.07 -5.42 6.80
CA ILE A 81 9.70 -4.99 6.51
C ILE A 81 8.94 -4.70 7.82
N ALA A 82 9.02 -5.61 8.80
CA ALA A 82 8.34 -5.44 10.08
C ALA A 82 8.86 -4.20 10.84
N ILE A 83 10.19 -4.00 10.87
CA ILE A 83 10.81 -2.80 11.45
C ILE A 83 10.35 -1.53 10.72
N GLY A 84 10.27 -1.56 9.38
CA GLY A 84 9.79 -0.43 8.59
C GLY A 84 8.36 -0.01 8.96
N LEU A 85 7.46 -0.98 9.18
CA LEU A 85 6.11 -0.74 9.65
C LEU A 85 6.08 -0.07 11.03
N GLU A 86 6.90 -0.55 11.96
CA GLU A 86 7.04 0.02 13.32
C GLU A 86 7.59 1.45 13.28
N GLN A 87 8.57 1.71 12.43
CA GLN A 87 9.13 3.04 12.22
C GLN A 87 8.07 4.01 11.69
N VAL A 88 7.26 3.58 10.72
CA VAL A 88 6.16 4.42 10.19
C VAL A 88 5.10 4.67 11.25
N ALA A 89 4.79 3.68 12.11
CA ALA A 89 3.87 3.87 13.23
C ALA A 89 4.35 4.96 14.21
N ALA A 90 5.67 5.01 14.46
CA ALA A 90 6.31 5.97 15.35
C ALA A 90 6.38 7.40 14.79
N LEU A 91 6.19 7.61 13.48
CA LEU A 91 6.18 8.95 12.89
C LEU A 91 5.02 9.80 13.46
N PRO A 92 5.15 11.13 13.50
CA PRO A 92 4.02 12.01 13.78
C PRO A 92 2.90 11.79 12.76
N ASP A 93 1.65 11.89 13.20
CA ASP A 93 0.52 11.86 12.28
C ASP A 93 0.42 13.21 11.55
N PRO A 94 0.55 13.25 10.21
CA PRO A 94 0.41 14.50 9.48
C PRO A 94 -1.05 14.97 9.39
N VAL A 95 -2.03 14.08 9.53
CA VAL A 95 -3.43 14.39 9.24
C VAL A 95 -4.04 15.26 10.35
N GLY A 96 -4.71 16.34 9.96
CA GLY A 96 -5.41 17.24 10.87
C GLY A 96 -4.55 18.39 11.43
N GLU A 97 -3.27 18.46 11.08
CA GLU A 97 -2.39 19.59 11.45
C GLU A 97 -2.95 20.91 10.91
N ILE A 98 -3.14 21.91 11.79
CA ILE A 98 -3.62 23.24 11.41
C ILE A 98 -2.47 24.26 11.50
N THR A 99 -2.23 24.99 10.41
CA THR A 99 -1.22 26.05 10.33
C THR A 99 -1.83 27.36 9.83
N ASP A 100 -1.06 28.44 9.90
CA ASP A 100 -1.41 29.76 9.36
C ASP A 100 -2.73 30.37 9.89
N VAL A 101 -3.13 30.06 11.13
CA VAL A 101 -4.40 30.57 11.70
C VAL A 101 -4.32 32.08 11.94
N LYS A 102 -5.17 32.86 11.26
CA LYS A 102 -5.24 34.32 11.36
C LYS A 102 -6.69 34.79 11.52
N ARG A 103 -6.90 35.74 12.43
CA ARG A 103 -8.20 36.44 12.57
C ARG A 103 -8.31 37.56 11.53
N ARG A 104 -9.48 37.67 10.88
CA ARG A 104 -9.76 38.70 9.87
C ARG A 104 -10.58 39.85 10.48
N PRO A 105 -10.55 41.06 9.88
CA PRO A 105 -11.38 42.19 10.32
C PRO A 105 -12.88 41.89 10.36
N SER A 106 -13.37 40.96 9.53
CA SER A 106 -14.76 40.48 9.55
C SER A 106 -15.13 39.62 10.77
N GLY A 107 -14.16 39.23 11.60
CA GLY A 107 -14.38 38.41 12.80
C GLY A 107 -14.10 36.91 12.61
N ILE A 108 -13.99 36.42 11.37
CA ILE A 108 -13.68 35.01 11.07
C ILE A 108 -12.22 34.66 11.36
N GLN A 109 -11.95 33.39 11.67
CA GLN A 109 -10.61 32.82 11.69
C GLN A 109 -10.38 31.98 10.43
N VAL A 110 -9.23 32.14 9.80
CA VAL A 110 -8.83 31.41 8.60
C VAL A 110 -7.49 30.74 8.86
N GLY A 111 -7.40 29.44 8.56
CA GLY A 111 -6.17 28.67 8.63
C GLY A 111 -6.14 27.61 7.53
N LYS A 112 -5.08 26.81 7.50
CA LYS A 112 -4.95 25.67 6.59
C LYS A 112 -4.88 24.39 7.41
N MET A 113 -5.64 23.39 7.01
CA MET A 113 -5.61 22.05 7.61
C MET A 113 -5.01 21.06 6.63
N ARG A 114 -4.07 20.23 7.09
CA ARG A 114 -3.54 19.13 6.29
C ARG A 114 -4.54 17.98 6.28
N VAL A 115 -4.93 17.54 5.08
CA VAL A 115 -5.84 16.42 4.86
C VAL A 115 -5.20 15.40 3.92
N PRO A 116 -5.62 14.12 3.96
CA PRO A 116 -5.18 13.13 2.98
C PRO A 116 -5.56 13.53 1.56
N LEU A 117 -4.84 13.02 0.57
CA LEU A 117 -5.21 13.18 -0.84
C LEU A 117 -6.49 12.40 -1.14
N GLY A 118 -6.60 11.18 -0.60
CA GLY A 118 -7.73 10.28 -0.78
C GLY A 118 -7.27 8.87 -1.12
N VAL A 119 -7.11 8.58 -2.41
CA VAL A 119 -6.71 7.27 -2.93
C VAL A 119 -5.42 7.40 -3.74
N ILE A 120 -4.43 6.61 -3.38
CA ILE A 120 -3.13 6.55 -4.05
C ILE A 120 -3.02 5.24 -4.82
N GLY A 121 -2.75 5.32 -6.12
CA GLY A 121 -2.37 4.16 -6.93
C GLY A 121 -0.85 4.02 -6.95
N ILE A 122 -0.31 2.86 -6.57
CA ILE A 122 1.13 2.63 -6.52
C ILE A 122 1.47 1.50 -7.47
N ILE A 123 2.32 1.80 -8.44
CA ILE A 123 2.78 0.83 -9.45
C ILE A 123 4.26 0.60 -9.22
N TYR A 124 4.67 -0.65 -8.99
CA TYR A 124 6.05 -0.98 -8.69
C TYR A 124 6.50 -2.29 -9.34
N GLU A 125 7.82 -2.45 -9.47
CA GLU A 125 8.46 -3.64 -10.05
C GLU A 125 8.62 -4.78 -9.03
N ALA A 126 9.33 -5.84 -9.41
CA ALA A 126 9.63 -7.04 -8.62
C ALA A 126 10.43 -6.76 -7.33
N ARG A 127 9.80 -6.12 -6.35
CA ARG A 127 10.34 -5.82 -5.02
C ARG A 127 9.24 -6.04 -3.97
N PRO A 128 9.17 -7.23 -3.36
CA PRO A 128 8.10 -7.57 -2.44
C PRO A 128 7.98 -6.63 -1.23
N ASN A 129 9.10 -6.08 -0.75
CA ASN A 129 9.10 -5.13 0.38
C ASN A 129 8.30 -3.86 0.11
N VAL A 130 8.24 -3.42 -1.16
CA VAL A 130 7.54 -2.18 -1.54
C VAL A 130 6.06 -2.27 -1.22
N THR A 131 5.46 -3.46 -1.27
CA THR A 131 4.04 -3.69 -0.93
C THR A 131 3.73 -3.21 0.49
N ALA A 132 4.56 -3.60 1.46
CA ALA A 132 4.38 -3.22 2.86
C ALA A 132 4.75 -1.76 3.10
N ASP A 133 5.87 -1.28 2.55
CA ASP A 133 6.33 0.10 2.71
C ASP A 133 5.30 1.10 2.17
N ALA A 134 4.76 0.81 0.98
CA ALA A 134 3.74 1.61 0.31
C ALA A 134 2.42 1.62 1.09
N ALA A 135 1.96 0.45 1.54
CA ALA A 135 0.78 0.32 2.39
C ALA A 135 0.94 1.15 3.68
N ALA A 136 2.10 1.04 4.33
CA ALA A 136 2.37 1.70 5.59
C ALA A 136 2.27 3.23 5.49
N LEU A 137 2.96 3.82 4.51
CA LEU A 137 2.98 5.26 4.31
C LEU A 137 1.61 5.81 3.91
N CYS A 138 0.89 5.11 3.02
CA CYS A 138 -0.47 5.49 2.65
C CYS A 138 -1.39 5.47 3.87
N LEU A 139 -1.35 4.38 4.64
CA LEU A 139 -2.19 4.23 5.82
C LEU A 139 -1.91 5.31 6.85
N LYS A 140 -0.64 5.54 7.20
CA LYS A 140 -0.23 6.55 8.18
C LYS A 140 -0.71 7.95 7.80
N SER A 141 -0.62 8.28 6.52
CA SER A 141 -1.07 9.56 5.95
C SER A 141 -2.58 9.63 5.68
N GLY A 142 -3.36 8.63 6.09
CA GLY A 142 -4.83 8.61 5.98
C GLY A 142 -5.35 8.37 4.56
N ASN A 143 -4.53 7.84 3.66
CA ASN A 143 -4.88 7.54 2.27
C ASN A 143 -5.20 6.07 2.09
N ALA A 144 -6.25 5.76 1.31
CA ALA A 144 -6.43 4.42 0.80
C ALA A 144 -5.42 4.15 -0.34
N ALA A 145 -5.06 2.89 -0.54
CA ALA A 145 -4.05 2.50 -1.53
C ALA A 145 -4.55 1.37 -2.45
N ILE A 146 -4.25 1.49 -3.74
CA ILE A 146 -4.34 0.40 -4.71
C ILE A 146 -2.93 0.09 -5.20
N LEU A 147 -2.43 -1.08 -4.87
CA LEU A 147 -1.06 -1.51 -5.09
C LEU A 147 -1.00 -2.49 -6.26
N ARG A 148 -0.28 -2.12 -7.31
CA ARG A 148 0.00 -2.99 -8.46
C ARG A 148 1.50 -3.28 -8.49
N GLY A 149 1.88 -4.47 -8.06
CA GLY A 149 3.25 -4.96 -8.14
C GLY A 149 3.61 -5.59 -9.49
N GLY A 150 4.88 -5.95 -9.65
CA GLY A 150 5.35 -6.74 -10.79
C GLY A 150 4.69 -8.12 -10.85
N SER A 151 4.47 -8.63 -12.06
CA SER A 151 3.92 -9.97 -12.31
C SER A 151 4.77 -11.08 -11.69
N GLU A 152 6.05 -10.80 -11.47
CA GLU A 152 7.07 -11.73 -11.02
C GLU A 152 7.07 -11.91 -9.50
N ALA A 153 6.35 -11.05 -8.76
CA ALA A 153 6.27 -11.07 -7.29
C ALA A 153 4.84 -11.35 -6.78
N LEU A 154 3.99 -11.96 -7.61
CA LEU A 154 2.55 -12.07 -7.34
C LEU A 154 2.27 -12.82 -6.02
N HIS A 155 2.90 -13.99 -5.82
CA HIS A 155 2.61 -14.82 -4.65
C HIS A 155 3.04 -14.11 -3.36
N CYS A 156 4.24 -13.53 -3.37
CA CYS A 156 4.75 -12.80 -2.22
C CYS A 156 3.93 -11.53 -1.93
N ASN A 157 3.50 -10.79 -2.98
CA ASN A 157 2.66 -9.62 -2.81
C ASN A 157 1.31 -9.96 -2.21
N GLN A 158 0.69 -11.08 -2.62
CA GLN A 158 -0.57 -11.53 -2.02
C GLN A 158 -0.41 -11.98 -0.57
N ALA A 159 0.68 -12.67 -0.25
CA ALA A 159 0.97 -13.07 1.11
C ALA A 159 1.17 -11.84 2.03
N ILE A 160 1.84 -10.79 1.55
CA ILE A 160 1.94 -9.51 2.27
C ILE A 160 0.58 -8.81 2.35
N ALA A 161 -0.22 -8.83 1.28
CA ALA A 161 -1.55 -8.23 1.26
C ALA A 161 -2.46 -8.81 2.35
N GLU A 162 -2.35 -10.11 2.60
CA GLU A 162 -3.09 -10.77 3.67
C GLU A 162 -2.66 -10.29 5.06
N CYS A 163 -1.36 -10.15 5.31
CA CYS A 163 -0.85 -9.56 6.56
C CYS A 163 -1.37 -8.12 6.75
N VAL A 164 -1.44 -7.35 5.66
CA VAL A 164 -2.01 -5.99 5.66
C VAL A 164 -3.51 -6.03 6.01
N ARG A 165 -4.30 -6.91 5.38
CA ARG A 165 -5.73 -7.06 5.70
C ARG A 165 -5.96 -7.43 7.17
N ASN A 166 -5.16 -8.38 7.69
CA ASN A 166 -5.25 -8.79 9.10
C ASN A 166 -4.93 -7.62 10.05
N GLY A 167 -3.89 -6.83 9.74
CA GLY A 167 -3.55 -5.65 10.53
C GLY A 167 -4.62 -4.56 10.49
N LEU A 168 -5.25 -4.33 9.34
CA LEU A 168 -6.40 -3.41 9.23
C LEU A 168 -7.58 -3.90 10.09
N ALA A 169 -7.91 -5.19 10.02
CA ALA A 169 -9.00 -5.78 10.79
C ALA A 169 -8.76 -5.68 12.30
N ALA A 170 -7.52 -5.92 12.76
CA ALA A 170 -7.14 -5.81 14.17
C ALA A 170 -7.34 -4.40 14.75
N ALA A 171 -7.30 -3.37 13.90
CA ALA A 171 -7.53 -1.98 14.28
C ALA A 171 -8.95 -1.47 13.97
N GLY A 172 -9.85 -2.33 13.49
CA GLY A 172 -11.20 -1.93 13.06
C GLY A 172 -11.22 -1.00 11.86
N LEU A 173 -10.16 -0.98 11.04
CA LEU A 173 -10.08 -0.17 9.84
C LEU A 173 -10.73 -0.89 8.65
N PRO A 174 -11.19 -0.15 7.62
CA PRO A 174 -11.82 -0.75 6.46
C PRO A 174 -10.89 -1.73 5.73
N GLU A 175 -11.37 -2.94 5.43
CA GLU A 175 -10.60 -3.97 4.74
C GLU A 175 -9.99 -3.47 3.41
N HIS A 176 -10.75 -2.64 2.68
CA HIS A 176 -10.35 -2.11 1.38
C HIS A 176 -9.51 -0.82 1.46
N ALA A 177 -9.04 -0.44 2.66
CA ALA A 177 -8.12 0.70 2.82
C ALA A 177 -6.80 0.45 2.07
N VAL A 178 -6.35 -0.79 1.98
CA VAL A 178 -5.21 -1.18 1.14
C VAL A 178 -5.60 -2.40 0.32
N GLN A 179 -5.50 -2.30 -1.00
CA GLN A 179 -5.84 -3.36 -1.93
C GLN A 179 -4.64 -3.69 -2.81
N VAL A 180 -4.37 -4.97 -3.02
CA VAL A 180 -3.35 -5.44 -3.97
C VAL A 180 -4.06 -6.02 -5.19
N VAL A 181 -3.68 -5.55 -6.38
CA VAL A 181 -4.24 -6.01 -7.66
C VAL A 181 -3.87 -7.48 -7.87
N ASP A 182 -4.89 -8.34 -7.97
CA ASP A 182 -4.75 -9.80 -8.09
C ASP A 182 -4.81 -10.28 -9.55
N THR A 183 -4.04 -9.63 -10.41
CA THR A 183 -3.89 -10.05 -11.81
C THR A 183 -2.54 -9.62 -12.36
N THR A 184 -1.97 -10.46 -13.21
CA THR A 184 -0.73 -10.16 -13.95
C THR A 184 -0.99 -9.39 -15.24
N ASP A 185 -2.26 -9.20 -15.63
CA ASP A 185 -2.62 -8.52 -16.87
C ASP A 185 -2.16 -7.05 -16.84
N ARG A 186 -1.40 -6.66 -17.87
CA ARG A 186 -0.89 -5.28 -18.02
C ARG A 186 -2.02 -4.27 -18.25
N ALA A 187 -3.18 -4.71 -18.73
CA ALA A 187 -4.36 -3.85 -18.89
C ALA A 187 -4.81 -3.22 -17.55
N ALA A 188 -4.52 -3.87 -16.41
CA ALA A 188 -4.83 -3.33 -15.09
C ALA A 188 -4.03 -2.05 -14.79
N VAL A 189 -2.80 -1.92 -15.31
CA VAL A 189 -2.00 -0.69 -15.19
C VAL A 189 -2.66 0.45 -15.95
N GLY A 190 -3.02 0.20 -17.21
CA GLY A 190 -3.72 1.17 -18.06
C GLY A 190 -5.02 1.64 -17.42
N ALA A 191 -5.83 0.71 -16.90
CA ALA A 191 -7.04 1.04 -16.17
C ALA A 191 -6.75 1.89 -14.93
N LEU A 192 -5.78 1.51 -14.09
CA LEU A 192 -5.46 2.21 -12.84
C LEU A 192 -5.07 3.68 -13.07
N ILE A 193 -4.25 3.97 -14.09
CA ILE A 193 -3.81 5.34 -14.39
C ILE A 193 -4.89 6.20 -15.06
N THR A 194 -5.94 5.59 -15.61
CA THR A 194 -7.06 6.28 -16.27
C THR A 194 -8.34 6.30 -15.44
N MET A 195 -8.24 6.24 -14.11
CA MET A 195 -9.40 6.23 -13.19
C MET A 195 -9.49 7.49 -12.29
N PRO A 196 -9.57 8.71 -12.85
CA PRO A 196 -9.59 9.95 -12.06
C PRO A 196 -10.82 10.08 -11.14
N GLY A 197 -11.90 9.34 -11.42
CA GLY A 197 -13.06 9.26 -10.52
C GLY A 197 -12.77 8.57 -9.18
N PHE A 198 -11.69 7.79 -9.11
CA PHE A 198 -11.38 6.96 -7.94
C PHE A 198 -9.97 7.18 -7.38
N VAL A 199 -8.98 7.48 -8.22
CA VAL A 199 -7.57 7.62 -7.83
C VAL A 199 -7.12 9.07 -7.97
N ASP A 200 -6.56 9.65 -6.91
CA ASP A 200 -6.13 11.05 -6.87
C ASP A 200 -4.71 11.25 -7.40
N VAL A 201 -3.84 10.26 -7.18
CA VAL A 201 -2.43 10.33 -7.57
C VAL A 201 -1.87 8.95 -7.86
N ILE A 202 -0.95 8.88 -8.81
CA ILE A 202 -0.16 7.69 -9.13
C ILE A 202 1.28 7.89 -8.68
N VAL A 203 1.82 6.89 -8.00
CA VAL A 203 3.22 6.84 -7.57
C VAL A 203 3.91 5.66 -8.27
N PRO A 204 4.63 5.89 -9.38
CA PRO A 204 5.43 4.86 -10.04
C PRO A 204 6.75 4.65 -9.30
N ARG A 205 7.12 3.39 -9.05
CA ARG A 205 8.38 2.98 -8.44
C ARG A 205 9.01 1.84 -9.23
N GLY A 206 9.78 2.21 -10.25
CA GLY A 206 10.44 1.27 -11.16
C GLY A 206 11.45 1.95 -12.08
N GLY A 207 11.93 1.20 -13.08
CA GLY A 207 12.78 1.71 -14.15
C GLY A 207 12.02 2.61 -15.13
N LYS A 208 12.75 3.15 -16.11
CA LYS A 208 12.21 4.09 -17.11
C LYS A 208 11.07 3.55 -17.98
N GLY A 209 10.87 2.23 -18.03
CA GLY A 209 9.86 1.57 -18.86
C GLY A 209 8.57 1.18 -18.14
N LEU A 210 8.40 1.61 -16.88
CA LEU A 210 7.20 1.36 -16.08
C LEU A 210 5.99 2.16 -16.58
#